data_AF-A0A956K6B2-F1
#
_entry.id   AF-A0A956K6B2-F1
#
_cell.length_a   1.000
_cell.length_b   1.000
_cell.length_c   1.000
_cell.angle_alpha   90.00
_cell.angle_beta   90.00
_cell.angle_gamma   90.00
#
_symmetry.space_group_name_H-M   'P 1'
#
loop_
_entity.id
_entity.type
_entity.pdbx_description
1 polymer ?
#
loop_
_entity_poly.entity_id
_entity_poly.type
_entity_poly.pdbx_seq_one_letter_code
_entity_poly.pdbx_strand_id
1 'polypeptide(L)'
;MDTLVYNQRRGYSRKQIRFIQETLGLAVDGIWREDMIVAVERFKSQQGLPADGKVDSETLLRMETLAGRRGFDVGLSEEVFVGELEEIDARRQAAGLPAAGGKGPPRAHRGLVGLALSGGGIRSATFGLGVVQALARFGVFSRVDYLSTVSGGGFTGSMLSANLRRPARVDDEFPLAKQTGGAELPALQHLRDHSNYLSSGSIAESLRLPMVIIRGLILSLLLVTPLVMLAVFFTELAYEAGLWPNYDALLGSSMPILLSATAALFVASVCGALLFKRVFRAKLGWIQRNRGELFLAMSLLVLVGAML
;
A
#
# COMPACT_ATOMS: atom_id res chain seq x y z
N MET A 1 -14.64 -40.19 -7.08
CA MET A 1 -14.94 -40.03 -5.64
C MET A 1 -13.96 -39.09 -4.92
N ASP A 2 -12.65 -39.11 -5.19
CA ASP A 2 -11.67 -38.27 -4.48
C ASP A 2 -11.86 -36.75 -4.65
N THR A 3 -12.25 -36.28 -5.83
CA THR A 3 -12.37 -34.84 -6.12
C THR A 3 -13.59 -34.18 -5.48
N LEU A 4 -14.71 -34.91 -5.37
CA LEU A 4 -15.90 -34.43 -4.66
C LEU A 4 -15.59 -34.20 -3.18
N VAL A 5 -14.96 -35.20 -2.56
CA VAL A 5 -14.54 -35.16 -1.16
C VAL A 5 -13.50 -34.07 -0.94
N TYR A 6 -12.56 -33.87 -1.87
CA TYR A 6 -11.59 -32.77 -1.82
C TYR A 6 -12.27 -31.41 -1.71
N ASN A 7 -13.21 -31.10 -2.62
CA ASN A 7 -13.87 -29.80 -2.64
C ASN A 7 -14.80 -29.60 -1.43
N GLN A 8 -15.47 -30.64 -0.95
CA GLN A 8 -16.29 -30.57 0.26
C GLN A 8 -15.45 -30.31 1.52
N ARG A 9 -14.23 -30.86 1.61
CA ARG A 9 -13.31 -30.65 2.73
C ARG A 9 -12.72 -29.25 2.81
N ARG A 10 -12.81 -28.43 1.75
CA ARG A 10 -12.30 -27.04 1.71
C ARG A 10 -13.18 -26.05 2.49
N GLY A 11 -14.32 -26.49 3.03
CA GLY A 11 -15.16 -25.67 3.91
C GLY A 11 -15.79 -24.45 3.23
N TYR A 12 -16.07 -24.54 1.92
CA TYR A 12 -16.69 -23.43 1.19
C TYR A 12 -18.01 -23.00 1.84
N SER A 13 -18.09 -21.74 2.22
CA SER A 13 -19.33 -21.12 2.69
C SER A 13 -20.39 -21.18 1.60
N ARG A 14 -21.67 -21.18 2.00
CA ARG A 14 -22.80 -21.20 1.06
C ARG A 14 -22.72 -20.05 0.04
N LYS A 15 -22.17 -18.90 0.42
CA LYS A 15 -21.95 -17.74 -0.45
C LYS A 15 -20.88 -18.03 -1.53
N GLN A 16 -19.81 -18.74 -1.17
CA GLN A 16 -18.75 -19.16 -2.09
C GLN A 16 -19.27 -20.21 -3.08
N ILE A 17 -20.02 -21.20 -2.60
CA ILE A 17 -20.59 -22.23 -3.49
C ILE A 17 -21.54 -21.57 -4.50
N ARG A 18 -22.38 -20.62 -4.06
CA ARG A 18 -23.24 -19.85 -4.97
C ARG A 18 -22.43 -19.05 -5.99
N PHE A 19 -21.34 -18.39 -5.57
CA PHE A 19 -20.47 -17.67 -6.49
C PHE A 19 -19.82 -18.60 -7.53
N ILE A 20 -19.36 -19.78 -7.12
CA ILE A 20 -18.80 -20.79 -8.02
C ILE A 20 -19.88 -21.28 -8.99
N GLN A 21 -21.09 -21.58 -8.51
CA GLN A 21 -22.23 -21.95 -9.35
C GLN A 21 -22.60 -20.86 -10.36
N GLU A 22 -22.66 -19.59 -9.92
CA GLU A 22 -22.87 -18.42 -10.79
C GLU A 22 -21.81 -18.37 -11.89
N THR A 23 -20.54 -18.53 -11.53
CA THR A 23 -19.41 -18.44 -12.47
C THR A 23 -19.39 -19.60 -13.47
N LEU A 24 -19.81 -20.79 -13.03
CA LEU A 24 -19.89 -21.99 -13.86
C LEU A 24 -21.18 -22.08 -14.68
N GLY A 25 -22.12 -21.14 -14.52
CA GLY A 25 -23.41 -21.16 -15.21
C GLY A 25 -24.34 -22.28 -14.74
N LEU A 26 -24.22 -22.72 -13.48
CA LEU A 26 -25.02 -23.77 -12.86
C LEU A 26 -26.16 -23.20 -12.02
N ALA A 27 -27.09 -24.07 -11.61
CA ALA A 27 -28.16 -23.70 -10.68
C ALA A 27 -27.57 -23.23 -9.33
N VAL A 28 -27.98 -22.04 -8.90
CA VAL A 28 -27.41 -21.34 -7.73
C VAL A 28 -28.21 -21.64 -6.46
N ASP A 29 -27.86 -22.71 -5.75
CA ASP A 29 -28.50 -23.09 -4.49
C ASP A 29 -27.54 -23.14 -3.29
N GLY A 30 -26.24 -23.07 -3.57
CA GLY A 30 -25.15 -23.11 -2.61
C GLY A 30 -24.85 -24.51 -2.08
N ILE A 31 -25.17 -25.57 -2.83
CA ILE A 31 -24.89 -26.96 -2.47
C ILE A 31 -23.86 -27.54 -3.45
N TRP A 32 -22.80 -28.15 -2.90
CA TRP A 32 -21.78 -28.80 -3.71
C TRP A 32 -22.26 -30.16 -4.25
N ARG A 33 -22.17 -30.38 -5.56
CA ARG A 33 -22.65 -31.60 -6.26
C ARG A 33 -21.61 -32.15 -7.24
N GLU A 34 -21.87 -33.36 -7.75
CA GLU A 34 -20.98 -34.03 -8.72
C GLU A 34 -20.96 -33.33 -10.08
N ASP A 35 -22.09 -32.77 -10.53
CA ASP A 35 -22.19 -31.98 -11.77
C ASP A 35 -21.26 -30.76 -11.76
N MET A 36 -21.02 -30.17 -10.58
CA MET A 36 -20.08 -29.07 -10.40
C MET A 36 -18.64 -29.46 -10.75
N ILE A 37 -18.23 -30.72 -10.53
CA ILE A 37 -16.85 -31.18 -10.79
C ILE A 37 -16.56 -31.11 -12.29
N VAL A 38 -17.48 -31.61 -13.11
CA VAL A 38 -17.36 -31.59 -14.58
C VAL A 38 -17.34 -30.15 -15.09
N ALA A 39 -18.15 -29.27 -14.51
CA ALA A 39 -18.15 -27.85 -14.85
C ALA A 39 -16.83 -27.16 -14.47
N VAL A 40 -16.24 -27.49 -13.31
CA VAL A 40 -14.93 -27.00 -12.88
C VAL A 40 -13.82 -27.46 -13.82
N GLU A 41 -13.80 -28.73 -14.23
CA GLU A 41 -12.83 -29.25 -15.20
C GLU A 41 -12.90 -28.50 -16.52
N ARG A 42 -14.12 -28.27 -17.03
CA ARG A 42 -14.35 -27.51 -18.25
C ARG A 42 -13.85 -26.07 -18.11
N PHE A 43 -14.15 -25.42 -17.00
CA PHE A 43 -13.67 -24.07 -16.70
C PHE A 43 -12.14 -24.02 -16.66
N LYS A 44 -11.49 -24.93 -15.92
CA LYS A 44 -10.03 -24.98 -15.80
C LYS A 44 -9.38 -25.17 -17.17
N SER A 45 -9.90 -26.10 -17.98
CA SER A 45 -9.42 -26.32 -19.35
C SER A 45 -9.52 -25.05 -20.22
N GLN A 46 -10.65 -24.33 -20.15
CA GLN A 46 -10.83 -23.06 -20.88
C GLN A 46 -9.89 -21.94 -20.42
N GLN A 47 -9.45 -21.99 -19.16
CA GLN A 47 -8.55 -20.99 -18.57
C GLN A 47 -7.07 -21.41 -18.63
N GLY A 48 -6.75 -22.55 -19.25
CA GLY A 48 -5.38 -23.07 -19.32
C GLY A 48 -4.85 -23.60 -17.98
N LEU A 49 -5.74 -23.98 -17.06
CA LEU A 49 -5.42 -24.58 -15.77
C LEU A 49 -5.55 -26.12 -15.84
N PRO A 50 -4.87 -26.88 -14.95
CA PRO A 50 -5.00 -28.34 -14.89
C PRO A 50 -6.45 -28.78 -14.64
N ALA A 51 -7.02 -29.57 -15.55
CA ALA A 51 -8.41 -30.04 -15.46
C ALA A 51 -8.55 -31.26 -14.52
N ASP A 52 -8.40 -31.03 -13.22
CA ASP A 52 -8.45 -32.06 -12.17
C ASP A 52 -9.75 -32.04 -11.33
N GLY A 53 -10.69 -31.16 -11.70
CA GLY A 53 -11.98 -30.96 -11.05
C GLY A 53 -11.92 -30.35 -9.66
N LYS A 54 -10.73 -29.91 -9.22
CA LYS A 54 -10.50 -29.26 -7.94
C LYS A 54 -10.64 -27.76 -8.10
N VAL A 55 -11.42 -27.15 -7.21
CA VAL A 55 -11.41 -25.70 -7.02
C VAL A 55 -10.34 -25.40 -5.99
N ASP A 56 -9.17 -25.00 -6.45
CA ASP A 56 -8.04 -24.53 -5.63
C ASP A 56 -8.02 -22.99 -5.56
N SER A 57 -7.05 -22.44 -4.84
CA SER A 57 -6.93 -20.99 -4.67
C SER A 57 -6.67 -20.25 -5.99
N GLU A 58 -5.94 -20.87 -6.93
CA GLU A 58 -5.68 -20.28 -8.26
C GLU A 58 -6.95 -20.27 -9.13
N THR A 59 -7.72 -21.36 -9.08
CA THR A 59 -9.01 -21.50 -9.79
C THR A 59 -10.00 -20.45 -9.29
N LEU A 60 -10.11 -20.25 -7.97
CA LEU A 60 -10.96 -19.21 -7.38
C LEU A 60 -10.52 -17.81 -7.80
N LEU A 61 -9.22 -17.50 -7.70
CA LEU A 61 -8.69 -16.20 -8.10
C LEU A 61 -8.99 -15.88 -9.58
N ARG A 62 -8.94 -16.90 -10.44
CA ARG A 62 -9.29 -16.78 -11.86
C ARG A 62 -10.77 -16.45 -12.04
N MET A 63 -11.65 -17.15 -11.32
CA MET A 63 -13.10 -16.89 -11.32
C MET A 63 -13.42 -15.45 -10.89
N GLU A 64 -12.79 -14.97 -9.81
CA GLU A 64 -12.98 -13.59 -9.32
C GLU A 64 -12.52 -12.53 -10.32
N THR A 65 -11.37 -12.78 -10.95
CA THR A 65 -10.78 -11.88 -11.94
C THR A 65 -11.70 -11.72 -13.14
N LEU A 66 -12.29 -12.82 -13.63
CA LEU A 66 -13.26 -12.80 -14.73
C LEU A 66 -14.57 -12.14 -14.35
N ALA A 67 -15.06 -12.36 -13.13
CA ALA A 67 -16.29 -11.76 -12.63
C ALA A 67 -16.15 -10.25 -12.33
N GLY A 68 -14.95 -9.67 -12.43
CA GLY A 68 -14.69 -8.28 -12.05
C GLY A 68 -14.88 -8.01 -10.55
N ARG A 69 -15.02 -9.06 -9.73
CA ARG A 69 -15.24 -9.00 -8.29
C ARG A 69 -13.90 -9.18 -7.57
N ARG A 70 -13.00 -8.18 -7.66
CA ARG A 70 -11.77 -8.19 -6.85
C ARG A 70 -12.10 -7.91 -5.38
N GLY A 71 -11.61 -8.74 -4.48
CA GLY A 71 -11.81 -8.55 -3.04
C GLY A 71 -13.19 -9.01 -2.56
N PHE A 72 -13.84 -9.93 -3.28
CA PHE A 72 -14.80 -10.79 -2.59
C PHE A 72 -13.98 -11.53 -1.52
N ASP A 73 -14.35 -11.37 -0.26
CA ASP A 73 -13.64 -11.96 0.87
C ASP A 73 -13.89 -13.49 0.90
N VAL A 74 -13.37 -14.20 -0.10
CA VAL A 74 -13.06 -15.64 -0.05
C VAL A 74 -11.84 -15.73 0.84
N GLY A 75 -12.11 -15.70 2.15
CA GLY A 75 -11.13 -15.65 3.20
C GLY A 75 -9.97 -16.61 2.97
N LEU A 76 -8.82 -16.24 3.54
CA LEU A 76 -7.71 -17.13 3.85
C LEU A 76 -8.24 -18.55 4.02
N SER A 77 -7.76 -19.51 3.21
CA SER A 77 -8.31 -20.86 3.18
C SER A 77 -8.45 -21.40 4.60
N GLU A 78 -9.45 -22.24 4.88
CA GLU A 78 -9.56 -22.86 6.21
C GLU A 78 -8.24 -23.51 6.67
N GLU A 79 -7.41 -23.96 5.72
CA GLU A 79 -6.03 -24.41 5.93
C GLU A 79 -5.15 -23.36 6.63
N VAL A 80 -5.24 -22.07 6.26
CA VAL A 80 -4.49 -20.99 6.93
C VAL A 80 -4.95 -20.86 8.38
N PHE A 81 -6.25 -20.85 8.64
CA PHE A 81 -6.76 -20.73 10.01
C PHE A 81 -6.43 -21.95 10.87
N VAL A 82 -6.44 -23.15 10.28
CA VAL A 82 -6.02 -24.37 10.97
C VAL A 82 -4.53 -24.28 11.33
N GLY A 83 -3.66 -24.00 10.36
CA GLY A 83 -2.22 -23.88 10.63
C GLY A 83 -1.87 -22.74 11.59
N GLU A 84 -2.61 -21.64 11.53
CA GLU A 84 -2.47 -20.50 12.45
C GLU A 84 -2.87 -20.86 13.88
N LEU A 85 -3.98 -21.58 14.07
CA LEU A 85 -4.39 -22.07 15.39
C LEU A 85 -3.44 -23.14 15.93
N GLU A 86 -2.89 -24.00 15.07
CA GLU A 86 -1.87 -24.99 15.45
C GLU A 86 -0.61 -24.31 15.98
N GLU A 87 -0.13 -23.26 15.32
CA GLU A 87 1.03 -22.47 15.77
C GLU A 87 0.74 -21.76 17.10
N ILE A 88 -0.46 -21.17 17.23
CA ILE A 88 -0.90 -20.53 18.48
C ILE A 88 -0.97 -21.53 19.62
N ASP A 89 -1.55 -22.71 19.38
CA ASP A 89 -1.70 -23.75 20.39
C ASP A 89 -0.34 -24.33 20.80
N ALA A 90 0.59 -24.52 19.87
CA ALA A 90 1.97 -24.92 20.17
C ALA A 90 2.66 -23.90 21.08
N ARG A 91 2.55 -22.61 20.77
CA ARG A 91 3.10 -21.52 21.59
C ARG A 91 2.40 -21.40 22.95
N ARG A 92 1.08 -21.55 23.01
CA ARG A 92 0.30 -21.54 24.26
C ARG A 92 0.68 -22.71 25.16
N GLN A 93 0.86 -23.90 24.59
CA GLN A 93 1.32 -25.08 25.31
C GLN A 93 2.70 -24.86 25.92
N ALA A 94 3.65 -24.29 25.16
CA ALA A 94 4.97 -23.92 25.68
C ALA A 94 4.90 -22.88 26.81
N ALA A 95 3.87 -22.03 26.82
CA ALA A 95 3.60 -21.03 27.86
C ALA A 95 2.70 -21.53 29.01
N GLY A 96 2.28 -22.81 29.02
CA GLY A 96 1.38 -23.36 30.03
C GLY A 96 -0.07 -22.82 29.97
N LEU A 97 -0.50 -22.33 28.80
CA LEU A 97 -1.84 -21.77 28.56
C LEU A 97 -2.76 -22.80 27.89
N PRO A 98 -4.09 -22.72 28.11
CA PRO A 98 -5.04 -23.61 27.45
C PRO A 98 -5.08 -23.36 25.94
N ALA A 99 -5.15 -24.46 25.18
CA ALA A 99 -5.34 -24.41 23.73
C ALA A 99 -6.63 -23.64 23.38
N ALA A 100 -6.56 -22.82 22.32
CA ALA A 100 -7.72 -22.14 21.76
C ALA A 100 -8.64 -23.14 21.05
N GLY A 101 -8.07 -24.13 20.35
CA GLY A 101 -8.77 -25.24 19.72
C GLY A 101 -9.80 -24.88 18.63
N GLY A 102 -10.32 -25.92 17.99
CA GLY A 102 -11.47 -25.85 17.07
C GLY A 102 -11.14 -25.66 15.58
N LYS A 103 -12.14 -25.91 14.73
CA LYS A 103 -12.06 -25.64 13.26
C LYS A 103 -12.65 -24.27 12.95
N GLY A 104 -12.07 -23.54 11.99
CA GLY A 104 -12.55 -22.22 11.56
C GLY A 104 -11.72 -21.04 12.10
N PRO A 105 -12.15 -19.79 11.85
CA PRO A 105 -11.30 -18.61 11.99
C PRO A 105 -10.91 -18.29 13.45
N PRO A 106 -9.71 -17.75 13.67
CA PRO A 106 -9.27 -17.30 14.99
C PRO A 106 -10.14 -16.11 15.44
N ARG A 107 -10.77 -16.23 16.62
CA ARG A 107 -11.68 -15.22 17.17
C ARG A 107 -11.51 -15.06 18.67
N ALA A 108 -11.81 -13.86 19.17
CA ALA A 108 -11.71 -13.50 20.59
C ALA A 108 -12.54 -14.41 21.53
N HIS A 109 -13.67 -14.97 21.07
CA HIS A 109 -14.48 -15.89 21.89
C HIS A 109 -13.75 -17.20 22.24
N ARG A 110 -12.65 -17.52 21.55
CA ARG A 110 -11.74 -18.64 21.86
C ARG A 110 -10.67 -18.27 22.89
N GLY A 111 -10.82 -17.10 23.53
CA GLY A 111 -9.85 -16.55 24.47
C GLY A 111 -8.55 -16.08 23.82
N LEU A 112 -8.53 -15.89 22.50
CA LEU A 112 -7.38 -15.35 21.77
C LEU A 112 -7.21 -13.86 22.08
N VAL A 113 -5.98 -13.44 22.35
CA VAL A 113 -5.63 -12.06 22.71
C VAL A 113 -4.72 -11.47 21.64
N GLY A 114 -5.12 -10.31 21.11
CA GLY A 114 -4.29 -9.52 20.20
C GLY A 114 -3.76 -8.25 20.82
N LEU A 115 -2.49 -7.96 20.58
CA LEU A 115 -1.86 -6.67 20.85
C LEU A 115 -1.76 -5.89 19.54
N ALA A 116 -2.34 -4.69 19.51
CA ALA A 116 -2.27 -3.79 18.36
C ALA A 116 -1.38 -2.58 18.68
N LEU A 117 -0.35 -2.33 17.85
CA LEU A 117 0.54 -1.18 17.95
C LEU A 117 0.29 -0.21 16.79
N SER A 118 -0.17 0.99 17.14
CA SER A 118 -0.58 2.01 16.16
C SER A 118 0.60 2.70 15.46
N GLY A 119 0.28 3.42 14.38
CA GLY A 119 1.21 4.32 13.70
C GLY A 119 1.53 5.57 14.53
N GLY A 120 2.39 6.43 13.98
CA GLY A 120 2.83 7.67 14.66
C GLY A 120 4.35 7.86 14.72
N GLY A 121 5.09 7.22 13.80
CA GLY A 121 6.54 7.31 13.72
C GLY A 121 7.25 6.85 14.99
N ILE A 122 8.39 7.47 15.29
CA ILE A 122 9.26 7.04 16.39
C ILE A 122 8.62 7.21 17.77
N ARG A 123 7.74 8.21 17.96
CA ARG A 123 7.02 8.40 19.23
C ARG A 123 6.14 7.19 19.56
N SER A 124 5.39 6.70 18.56
CA SER A 124 4.55 5.51 18.74
C SER A 124 5.41 4.27 18.99
N ALA A 125 6.54 4.14 18.29
CA ALA A 125 7.47 3.02 18.50
C ALA A 125 8.03 2.99 19.93
N THR A 126 8.47 4.14 20.46
CA THR A 126 8.99 4.26 21.83
C THR A 126 7.90 3.96 22.87
N PHE A 127 6.70 4.49 22.69
CA PHE A 127 5.57 4.21 23.58
C PHE A 127 5.18 2.73 23.54
N GLY A 128 5.01 2.16 22.34
CA GLY A 128 4.64 0.76 22.14
C GLY A 128 5.67 -0.20 22.73
N LEU A 129 6.96 0.12 22.61
CA LEU A 129 8.03 -0.63 23.27
C LEU A 129 7.87 -0.61 24.80
N GLY A 130 7.62 0.55 25.40
CA GLY A 130 7.36 0.67 26.84
C GLY A 130 6.15 -0.13 27.30
N VAL A 131 5.07 -0.15 26.50
CA VAL A 131 3.89 -0.98 26.75
C VAL A 131 4.24 -2.46 26.75
N VAL A 132 4.97 -2.94 25.74
CA VAL A 132 5.40 -4.34 25.65
C VAL A 132 6.30 -4.72 26.83
N GLN A 133 7.25 -3.86 27.20
CA GLN A 133 8.11 -4.05 28.38
C GLN A 133 7.31 -4.15 29.67
N ALA A 134 6.29 -3.30 29.85
CA ALA A 134 5.42 -3.36 31.01
C ALA A 134 4.60 -4.65 31.03
N LEU A 135 4.00 -5.04 29.90
CA LEU A 135 3.25 -6.30 29.77
C LEU A 135 4.12 -7.52 30.08
N ALA A 136 5.37 -7.51 29.63
CA ALA A 136 6.33 -8.58 29.92
C ALA A 136 6.69 -8.61 31.41
N ARG A 137 6.98 -7.46 32.01
CA ARG A 137 7.30 -7.34 33.45
C ARG A 137 6.17 -7.84 34.34
N PHE A 138 4.91 -7.62 33.95
CA PHE A 138 3.74 -8.11 34.69
C PHE A 138 3.31 -9.54 34.29
N GLY A 139 4.08 -10.24 33.45
CA GLY A 139 3.75 -11.62 33.03
C GLY A 139 2.51 -11.75 32.16
N VAL A 140 2.02 -10.65 31.58
CA VAL A 140 0.82 -10.61 30.72
C VAL A 140 1.18 -10.87 29.26
N PHE A 141 2.39 -10.50 28.83
CA PHE A 141 2.83 -10.65 27.45
C PHE A 141 2.80 -12.10 26.94
N SER A 142 3.00 -13.08 27.83
CA SER A 142 2.90 -14.51 27.52
C SER A 142 1.49 -14.95 27.10
N ARG A 143 0.46 -14.13 27.34
CA ARG A 143 -0.93 -14.37 26.94
C ARG A 143 -1.31 -13.77 25.59
N VAL A 144 -0.44 -12.98 24.98
CA VAL A 144 -0.69 -12.35 23.67
C VAL A 144 -0.40 -13.35 22.55
N ASP A 145 -1.41 -13.66 21.74
CA ASP A 145 -1.33 -14.60 20.61
C ASP A 145 -1.09 -13.87 19.29
N TYR A 146 -1.64 -12.67 19.16
CA TYR A 146 -1.53 -11.85 17.97
C TYR A 146 -0.78 -10.55 18.20
N LEU A 147 0.04 -10.18 17.24
CA LEU A 147 0.66 -8.86 17.16
C LEU A 147 0.28 -8.20 15.84
N SER A 148 -0.53 -7.15 15.91
CA SER A 148 -0.88 -6.31 14.77
C SER A 148 -0.12 -4.99 14.86
N THR A 149 0.55 -4.58 13.79
CA THR A 149 1.35 -3.35 13.80
C THR A 149 1.17 -2.56 12.52
N VAL A 150 1.17 -1.23 12.63
CA VAL A 150 1.15 -0.34 11.47
C VAL A 150 2.15 0.81 11.63
N SER A 151 2.85 1.17 10.55
CA SER A 151 3.78 2.30 10.51
C SER A 151 4.77 2.30 11.69
N GLY A 152 4.72 3.31 12.57
CA GLY A 152 5.55 3.42 13.78
C GLY A 152 5.53 2.16 14.67
N GLY A 153 4.36 1.54 14.88
CA GLY A 153 4.25 0.29 15.64
C GLY A 153 4.99 -0.88 14.99
N GLY A 154 5.22 -0.84 13.68
CA GLY A 154 6.00 -1.83 12.94
C GLY A 154 7.45 -1.90 13.40
N PHE A 155 8.06 -0.79 13.83
CA PHE A 155 9.41 -0.80 14.39
C PHE A 155 9.49 -1.68 15.64
N THR A 156 8.58 -1.47 16.59
CA THR A 156 8.49 -2.28 17.80
C THR A 156 8.17 -3.73 17.46
N GLY A 157 7.23 -3.97 16.53
CA GLY A 157 6.85 -5.32 16.12
C GLY A 157 7.99 -6.10 15.47
N SER A 158 8.70 -5.51 14.51
CA SER A 158 9.84 -6.16 13.86
C SER A 158 10.98 -6.40 14.84
N MET A 159 11.27 -5.45 15.75
CA MET A 159 12.27 -5.63 16.80
C MET A 159 11.92 -6.80 17.72
N LEU A 160 10.66 -6.89 18.15
CA LEU A 160 10.17 -7.97 18.99
C LEU A 160 10.31 -9.32 18.27
N SER A 161 9.83 -9.44 17.04
CA SER A 161 9.92 -10.67 16.24
C SER A 161 11.36 -11.12 15.99
N ALA A 162 12.28 -10.17 15.76
CA ALA A 162 13.68 -10.48 15.54
C ALA A 162 14.39 -10.98 16.81
N ASN A 163 14.04 -10.42 17.98
CA ASN A 163 14.65 -10.82 19.25
C ASN A 163 14.05 -12.11 19.81
N LEU A 164 12.75 -12.35 19.64
CA LEU A 164 12.09 -13.59 20.08
C LEU A 164 12.46 -14.82 19.24
N ARG A 165 13.01 -14.63 18.03
CA ARG A 165 13.52 -15.72 17.17
C ARG A 165 14.90 -16.25 17.58
N ARG A 166 15.61 -15.58 18.49
CA ARG A 166 16.95 -16.02 18.92
C ARG A 166 16.82 -17.22 19.85
N PRO A 167 17.74 -18.20 19.79
CA PRO A 167 17.70 -19.36 20.69
C PRO A 167 17.79 -18.89 22.14
N ALA A 168 16.86 -19.37 22.96
CA ALA A 168 16.78 -18.99 24.36
C ALA A 168 18.07 -19.39 25.11
N ARG A 169 18.69 -18.47 25.85
CA ARG A 169 19.72 -18.79 26.83
C ARG A 169 19.06 -19.26 28.13
N VAL A 170 19.82 -20.01 28.91
CA VAL A 170 19.38 -20.81 30.07
C VAL A 170 18.70 -19.98 31.18
N ASP A 171 18.81 -18.65 31.16
CA ASP A 171 18.23 -17.72 32.16
C ASP A 171 17.30 -16.65 31.55
N ASP A 172 16.73 -16.87 30.35
CA ASP A 172 16.18 -15.77 29.54
C ASP A 172 14.94 -15.06 30.13
N GLU A 173 15.22 -13.95 30.81
CA GLU A 173 14.34 -12.80 30.96
C GLU A 173 13.86 -12.31 29.57
N PHE A 174 12.68 -11.67 29.50
CA PHE A 174 12.15 -11.13 28.24
C PHE A 174 13.24 -10.32 27.49
N PRO A 175 13.50 -10.56 26.19
CA PRO A 175 14.72 -10.07 25.53
C PRO A 175 14.81 -8.54 25.38
N LEU A 176 13.71 -7.83 25.66
CA LEU A 176 13.68 -6.37 25.70
C LEU A 176 13.43 -5.83 27.11
N ALA A 177 13.58 -6.66 28.16
CA ALA A 177 13.40 -6.26 29.54
C ALA A 177 14.36 -5.12 29.90
N LYS A 178 13.83 -4.09 30.57
CA LYS A 178 14.64 -3.00 31.08
C LYS A 178 15.11 -3.35 32.48
N GLN A 179 16.39 -3.65 32.64
CA GLN A 179 17.00 -3.79 33.95
C GLN A 179 17.21 -2.41 34.58
N THR A 180 16.69 -2.20 35.79
CA THR A 180 16.81 -0.91 36.48
C THR A 180 18.24 -0.78 37.03
N GLY A 181 19.00 0.21 36.55
CA GLY A 181 20.40 0.42 36.97
C GLY A 181 21.45 -0.38 36.17
N GLY A 182 21.04 -1.20 35.19
CA GLY A 182 21.94 -1.90 34.27
C GLY A 182 22.26 -1.11 33.00
N ALA A 183 23.25 -1.57 32.24
CA ALA A 183 23.55 -1.03 30.92
C ALA A 183 22.37 -1.26 29.95
N GLU A 184 22.05 -0.25 29.14
CA GLU A 184 20.99 -0.35 28.12
C GLU A 184 21.35 -1.43 27.09
N LEU A 185 20.38 -2.28 26.70
CA LEU A 185 20.62 -3.30 25.68
C LEU A 185 21.06 -2.64 24.35
N PRO A 186 22.02 -3.21 23.61
CA PRO A 186 22.49 -2.64 22.35
C PRO A 186 21.39 -2.35 21.33
N ALA A 187 20.33 -3.17 21.31
CA ALA A 187 19.19 -2.96 20.42
C ALA A 187 18.33 -1.74 20.84
N LEU A 188 18.16 -1.52 22.15
CA LEU A 188 17.45 -0.35 22.70
C LEU A 188 18.27 0.92 22.49
N GLN A 189 19.57 0.83 22.78
CA GLN A 189 20.53 1.91 22.56
C GLN A 189 20.58 2.30 21.08
N HIS A 190 20.65 1.34 20.16
CA HIS A 190 20.63 1.61 18.73
C HIS A 190 19.35 2.36 18.30
N LEU A 191 18.18 1.93 18.76
CA LEU A 191 16.91 2.60 18.44
C LEU A 191 16.85 4.04 18.98
N ARG A 192 17.30 4.24 20.22
CA ARG A 192 17.37 5.56 20.84
C ARG A 192 18.31 6.49 20.07
N ASP A 193 19.50 5.98 19.74
CA ASP A 193 20.56 6.73 19.05
C ASP A 193 20.22 6.99 17.56
N HIS A 194 19.36 6.16 16.94
CA HIS A 194 18.93 6.28 15.53
C HIS A 194 17.45 6.68 15.39
N SER A 195 16.88 7.28 16.44
CA SER A 195 15.48 7.72 16.49
C SER A 195 15.15 8.88 15.53
N ASN A 196 16.17 9.61 15.05
CA ASN A 196 16.06 10.71 14.10
C ASN A 196 16.22 10.26 12.64
N TYR A 197 15.17 9.67 12.07
CA TYR A 197 15.18 9.19 10.68
C TYR A 197 15.11 10.29 9.60
N LEU A 198 14.79 11.53 9.97
CA LEU A 198 14.76 12.68 9.05
C LEU A 198 16.05 13.52 9.08
N SER A 199 16.94 13.29 10.04
CA SER A 199 18.24 13.94 10.12
C SER A 199 19.22 13.03 10.89
N SER A 200 20.00 12.24 10.16
CA SER A 200 21.01 11.30 10.68
C SER A 200 22.22 11.95 11.38
N GLY A 201 22.17 13.24 11.70
CA GLY A 201 23.25 13.99 12.33
C GLY A 201 24.37 14.47 11.39
N SER A 202 24.43 14.00 10.14
CA SER A 202 25.37 14.57 9.15
C SER A 202 24.80 15.85 8.52
N ILE A 203 25.65 16.88 8.38
CA ILE A 203 25.30 18.14 7.68
C ILE A 203 24.85 17.84 6.25
N ALA A 204 25.50 16.90 5.56
CA ALA A 204 25.16 16.51 4.20
C ALA A 204 23.74 15.93 4.08
N GLU A 205 23.29 15.18 5.09
CA GLU A 205 21.96 14.56 5.10
C GLU A 205 20.88 15.53 5.58
N SER A 206 21.22 16.44 6.50
CA SER A 206 20.35 17.55 6.91
C SER A 206 20.12 18.54 5.75
N LEU A 207 21.12 18.71 4.88
CA LEU A 207 21.00 19.49 3.65
C LEU A 207 20.23 18.77 2.54
N ARG A 208 19.99 17.46 2.65
CA ARG A 208 19.30 16.70 1.59
C ARG A 208 17.88 17.20 1.36
N LEU A 209 17.12 17.44 2.43
CA LEU A 209 15.75 17.94 2.33
C LEU A 209 15.67 19.34 1.70
N PRO A 210 16.39 20.37 2.18
CA PRO A 210 16.38 21.68 1.53
C PRO A 210 16.93 21.61 0.10
N MET A 211 17.95 20.78 -0.19
CA MET A 211 18.45 20.60 -1.56
C MET A 211 17.42 19.98 -2.49
N VAL A 212 16.60 19.02 -2.03
CA VAL A 212 15.49 18.47 -2.81
C VAL A 212 14.42 19.53 -3.07
N ILE A 213 14.11 20.38 -2.08
CA ILE A 213 13.15 21.49 -2.23
C ILE A 213 13.68 22.54 -3.21
N ILE A 214 14.94 22.98 -3.05
CA ILE A 214 15.60 23.94 -3.94
C ILE A 214 15.67 23.39 -5.36
N ARG A 215 16.04 22.11 -5.52
CA ARG A 215 16.02 21.44 -6.83
C ARG A 215 14.62 21.47 -7.43
N GLY A 216 13.58 21.19 -6.64
CA GLY A 216 12.19 21.28 -7.07
C GLY A 216 11.83 22.67 -7.55
N LEU A 217 12.17 23.71 -6.77
CA LEU A 217 11.94 25.12 -7.09
C LEU A 217 12.64 25.52 -8.40
N ILE A 218 13.92 25.18 -8.57
CA ILE A 218 14.68 25.48 -9.79
C ILE A 218 14.06 24.80 -11.00
N LEU A 219 13.68 23.52 -10.88
CA LEU A 219 13.04 22.78 -11.98
C LEU A 219 11.67 23.38 -12.32
N SER A 220 10.88 23.79 -11.32
CA SER A 220 9.61 24.50 -11.55
C SER A 220 9.80 25.84 -12.25
N LEU A 221 10.81 26.63 -11.83
CA LEU A 221 11.14 27.89 -12.48
C LEU A 221 11.61 27.68 -13.92
N LEU A 222 12.51 26.73 -14.18
CA LEU A 222 12.98 26.42 -15.52
C LEU A 222 11.86 25.95 -16.46
N LEU A 223 10.82 25.32 -15.93
CA LEU A 223 9.65 24.92 -16.71
C LEU A 223 8.70 26.09 -16.98
N VAL A 224 8.44 26.93 -15.98
CA VAL A 224 7.43 28.01 -16.06
C VAL A 224 7.97 29.25 -16.77
N THR A 225 9.21 29.66 -16.50
CA THR A 225 9.81 30.89 -17.05
C THR A 225 9.74 30.97 -18.58
N PRO A 226 10.15 29.96 -19.38
CA PRO A 226 10.11 30.09 -20.83
C PRO A 226 8.68 30.15 -21.37
N LEU A 227 7.71 29.53 -20.69
CA LEU A 227 6.30 29.64 -21.07
C LEU A 227 5.75 31.06 -20.83
N VAL A 228 6.11 31.66 -19.69
CA VAL A 228 5.75 33.06 -19.40
C VAL A 228 6.42 34.00 -20.40
N MET A 229 7.69 33.80 -20.71
CA MET A 229 8.41 34.63 -21.70
C MET A 229 7.82 34.51 -23.10
N LEU A 230 7.43 33.30 -23.53
CA LEU A 230 6.70 33.13 -24.79
C LEU A 230 5.36 33.86 -24.79
N ALA A 231 4.61 33.78 -23.68
CA ALA A 231 3.34 34.49 -23.57
C ALA A 231 3.54 36.02 -23.66
N VAL A 232 4.57 36.56 -23.00
CA VAL A 232 4.94 37.98 -23.11
C VAL A 232 5.34 38.33 -24.54
N PHE A 233 6.22 37.54 -25.16
CA PHE A 233 6.66 37.75 -26.54
C PHE A 233 5.49 37.79 -27.53
N PHE A 234 4.57 36.83 -27.47
CA PHE A 234 3.39 36.81 -28.34
C PHE A 234 2.42 37.95 -28.06
N THR A 235 2.32 38.37 -26.79
CA THR A 235 1.50 39.54 -26.42
C THR A 235 2.07 40.81 -27.04
N GLU A 236 3.39 41.00 -26.96
CA GLU A 236 4.06 42.15 -27.54
C GLU A 236 4.00 42.14 -29.07
N LEU A 237 4.22 40.97 -29.69
CA LEU A 237 4.08 40.80 -31.14
C LEU A 237 2.66 41.13 -31.62
N ALA A 238 1.63 40.71 -30.88
CA ALA A 238 0.24 41.03 -31.20
C ALA A 238 -0.05 42.53 -31.03
N TYR A 239 0.58 43.18 -30.05
CA TYR A 239 0.50 44.62 -29.84
C TYR A 239 1.13 45.39 -31.01
N GLU A 240 2.37 45.07 -31.38
CA GLU A 240 3.06 45.70 -32.52
C GLU A 240 2.35 45.45 -33.86
N ALA A 241 1.77 44.26 -34.05
CA ALA A 241 0.99 43.92 -35.24
C ALA A 241 -0.38 44.64 -35.30
N GLY A 242 -0.74 45.44 -34.30
CA GLY A 242 -2.04 46.11 -34.21
C GLY A 242 -3.22 45.16 -34.00
N LEU A 243 -2.96 43.92 -33.58
CA LEU A 243 -3.96 42.90 -33.26
C LEU A 243 -4.45 43.01 -31.81
N TRP A 244 -3.77 43.81 -30.98
CA TRP A 244 -4.12 44.01 -29.58
C TRP A 244 -5.15 45.14 -29.41
N PRO A 245 -6.25 44.92 -28.65
CA PRO A 245 -7.25 45.97 -28.40
C PRO A 245 -6.67 47.15 -27.62
N ASN A 246 -7.15 48.37 -27.90
CA ASN A 246 -6.88 49.53 -27.04
C ASN A 246 -7.34 49.27 -25.60
N TYR A 247 -6.64 49.84 -24.61
CA TYR A 247 -6.91 49.62 -23.18
C TYR A 247 -8.38 49.80 -22.77
N ASP A 248 -9.09 50.78 -23.35
CA ASP A 248 -10.50 51.03 -23.07
C ASP A 248 -11.42 49.92 -23.62
N ALA A 249 -11.09 49.35 -24.78
CA ALA A 249 -11.81 48.21 -25.35
C ALA A 249 -11.52 46.91 -24.58
N LEU A 250 -10.28 46.78 -24.09
CA LEU A 250 -9.84 45.66 -23.26
C LEU A 250 -10.68 45.56 -21.98
N LEU A 251 -10.77 46.65 -21.20
CA LEU A 251 -11.53 46.74 -19.94
C LEU A 251 -13.07 46.66 -20.13
N GLY A 252 -13.56 46.90 -21.35
CA GLY A 252 -14.97 46.82 -21.71
C GLY A 252 -15.41 45.42 -22.17
N SER A 253 -15.76 45.29 -23.45
CA SER A 253 -16.39 44.09 -24.03
C SER A 253 -15.44 42.90 -24.21
N SER A 254 -14.12 43.13 -24.24
CA SER A 254 -13.13 42.08 -24.49
C SER A 254 -12.68 41.33 -23.22
N MET A 255 -12.74 41.95 -22.03
CA MET A 255 -12.33 41.32 -20.76
C MET A 255 -13.06 39.99 -20.47
N PRO A 256 -14.40 39.89 -20.58
CA PRO A 256 -15.11 38.64 -20.29
C PRO A 256 -14.73 37.51 -21.26
N ILE A 257 -14.45 37.86 -22.52
CA ILE A 257 -14.04 36.92 -23.57
C ILE A 257 -12.61 36.41 -23.28
N LEU A 258 -11.69 37.30 -22.91
CA LEU A 258 -10.33 36.95 -22.50
C LEU A 258 -10.35 36.06 -21.24
N LEU A 259 -11.14 36.41 -20.23
CA LEU A 259 -11.23 35.63 -18.98
C LEU A 259 -11.80 34.23 -19.23
N SER A 260 -12.86 34.14 -20.04
CA SER A 260 -13.48 32.86 -20.39
C SER A 260 -12.59 32.00 -21.30
N ALA A 261 -11.88 32.59 -22.26
CA ALA A 261 -10.88 31.89 -23.07
C ALA A 261 -9.72 31.36 -22.22
N THR A 262 -9.22 32.18 -21.29
CA THR A 262 -8.15 31.77 -20.36
C THR A 262 -8.63 30.66 -19.43
N ALA A 263 -9.84 30.76 -18.88
CA ALA A 263 -10.46 29.71 -18.06
C ALA A 263 -10.69 28.41 -18.86
N ALA A 264 -11.14 28.51 -20.11
CA ALA A 264 -11.34 27.35 -20.99
C ALA A 264 -10.00 26.65 -21.31
N LEU A 265 -8.94 27.41 -21.61
CA LEU A 265 -7.59 26.88 -21.80
C LEU A 265 -7.05 26.21 -20.53
N PHE A 266 -7.29 26.81 -19.36
CA PHE A 266 -6.93 26.20 -18.09
C PHE A 266 -7.65 24.86 -17.89
N VAL A 267 -8.97 24.80 -18.07
CA VAL A 267 -9.74 23.56 -17.96
C VAL A 267 -9.28 22.52 -18.99
N ALA A 268 -9.04 22.92 -20.23
CA ALA A 268 -8.53 22.03 -21.28
C ALA A 268 -7.14 21.47 -20.92
N SER A 269 -6.25 22.29 -20.34
CA SER A 269 -4.92 21.86 -19.89
C SER A 269 -5.00 20.83 -18.74
N VAL A 270 -5.91 21.04 -17.78
CA VAL A 270 -6.13 20.12 -16.66
C VAL A 270 -6.71 18.80 -17.17
N CYS A 271 -7.74 18.85 -18.01
CA CYS A 271 -8.34 17.67 -18.64
C CYS A 271 -7.31 16.92 -19.50
N GLY A 272 -6.51 17.64 -20.29
CA GLY A 272 -5.42 17.08 -21.10
C GLY A 272 -4.37 16.38 -20.24
N ALA A 273 -3.95 16.98 -19.12
CA ALA A 273 -3.00 16.37 -18.19
C ALA A 273 -3.57 15.10 -17.53
N LEU A 274 -4.86 15.10 -17.18
CA LEU A 274 -5.54 13.93 -16.63
C LEU A 274 -5.65 12.79 -17.66
N LEU A 275 -5.99 13.12 -18.91
CA LEU A 275 -6.05 12.16 -20.02
C LEU A 275 -4.67 11.61 -20.38
N PHE A 276 -3.65 12.47 -20.47
CA PHE A 276 -2.26 12.08 -20.68
C PHE A 276 -1.80 11.13 -19.57
N LYS A 277 -2.07 11.48 -18.31
CA LYS A 277 -1.77 10.60 -17.18
C LYS A 277 -2.54 9.28 -17.28
N ARG A 278 -3.79 9.26 -17.72
CA ARG A 278 -4.56 8.01 -17.90
C ARG A 278 -3.99 7.10 -18.99
N VAL A 279 -3.56 7.69 -20.11
CA VAL A 279 -3.07 6.95 -21.29
C VAL A 279 -1.60 6.50 -21.13
N PHE A 280 -0.75 7.36 -20.58
CA PHE A 280 0.71 7.14 -20.56
C PHE A 280 1.26 6.63 -19.22
N ARG A 281 0.47 6.59 -18.14
CA ARG A 281 0.93 6.10 -16.83
C ARG A 281 1.41 4.66 -16.84
N ALA A 282 0.89 3.81 -17.72
CA ALA A 282 1.32 2.42 -17.88
C ALA A 282 2.59 2.28 -18.76
N LYS A 283 2.89 3.28 -19.61
CA LYS A 283 3.96 3.21 -20.61
C LYS A 283 5.23 3.95 -20.22
N LEU A 284 5.12 5.04 -19.45
CA LEU A 284 6.25 5.86 -19.05
C LEU A 284 6.52 5.71 -17.55
N GLY A 285 7.73 5.27 -17.20
CA GLY A 285 8.22 5.32 -15.82
C GLY A 285 8.38 6.76 -15.32
N TRP A 286 8.41 6.99 -14.00
CA TRP A 286 8.58 8.34 -13.43
C TRP A 286 9.86 9.03 -13.93
N ILE A 287 10.94 8.27 -14.10
CA ILE A 287 12.23 8.75 -14.62
C ILE A 287 12.09 9.27 -16.06
N GLN A 288 11.38 8.53 -16.93
CA GLN A 288 11.23 8.90 -18.34
C GLN A 288 10.40 10.18 -18.51
N ARG A 289 9.34 10.34 -17.70
CA ARG A 289 8.52 11.57 -17.70
C ARG A 289 9.35 12.79 -17.27
N ASN A 290 10.10 12.66 -16.18
CA ASN A 290 10.92 13.75 -15.65
C ASN A 290 12.04 14.16 -16.64
N ARG A 291 12.62 13.20 -17.38
CA ARG A 291 13.58 13.50 -18.46
C ARG A 291 12.92 14.23 -19.64
N GLY A 292 11.71 13.83 -20.01
CA GLY A 292 10.95 14.51 -21.07
C GLY A 292 10.56 15.94 -20.71
N GLU A 293 10.08 16.16 -19.48
CA GLU A 293 9.77 17.49 -18.96
C GLU A 293 11.00 18.41 -18.93
N LEU A 294 12.14 17.89 -18.47
CA LEU A 294 13.40 18.65 -18.47
C LEU A 294 13.89 18.97 -19.88
N PHE A 295 13.81 18.02 -20.82
CA PHE A 295 14.19 18.25 -22.22
C PHE A 295 13.32 19.33 -22.87
N LEU A 296 12.00 19.28 -22.64
CA LEU A 296 11.06 20.29 -23.12
C LEU A 296 11.38 21.67 -22.54
N ALA A 297 11.59 21.76 -21.22
CA ALA A 297 11.92 23.01 -20.54
C ALA A 297 13.21 23.64 -21.11
N MET A 298 14.28 22.86 -21.25
CA MET A 298 15.55 23.33 -21.81
C MET A 298 15.40 23.77 -23.27
N SER A 299 14.61 23.05 -24.08
CA SER A 299 14.37 23.40 -25.49
C SER A 299 13.59 24.71 -25.62
N LEU A 300 12.55 24.90 -24.80
CA LEU A 300 11.78 26.15 -24.76
C LEU A 300 12.64 27.32 -24.28
N LEU A 301 13.53 27.10 -23.32
CA LEU A 301 14.43 28.13 -22.81
C LEU A 301 15.46 28.57 -23.85
N VAL A 302 16.01 27.65 -24.64
CA VAL A 302 16.88 27.97 -25.79
C VAL A 302 16.11 28.74 -26.86
N LEU A 303 14.88 28.32 -27.17
CA LEU A 303 14.04 28.99 -28.15
C LEU A 303 13.71 30.43 -27.73
N VAL A 304 13.30 30.65 -26.47
CA VAL A 304 13.09 31.99 -25.91
C VAL A 304 14.38 32.81 -25.95
N GLY A 305 15.52 32.22 -25.56
CA GLY A 305 16.81 32.89 -25.61
C GLY A 305 17.28 33.27 -27.02
N ALA A 306 16.76 32.62 -28.06
CA ALA A 306 17.01 32.99 -29.46
C ALA A 306 16.01 34.04 -29.99
N MET A 307 14.91 34.28 -29.28
CA MET A 307 13.87 35.27 -29.62
C MET A 307 14.09 36.63 -28.93
N LEU A 308 14.86 36.66 -27.83
CA LEU A 308 15.33 37.86 -27.13
C LEU A 308 16.59 38.42 -27.79
#